data_AF-A0AAX3N5R3-F1
#
_entry.id   AF-A0AAX3N5R3-F1
#
_cell.length_a   1.000
_cell.length_b   1.000
_cell.length_c   1.000
_cell.angle_alpha   90.00
_cell.angle_beta   90.00
_cell.angle_gamma   90.00
#
_symmetry.space_group_name_H-M   'P 1'
#
loop_
_entity.id
_entity.type
_entity.pdbx_description
1 polymer ?
#
loop_
_entity_poly.entity_id
_entity_poly.type
_entity_poly.pdbx_seq_one_letter_code
_entity_poly.pdbx_strand_id
1 'polypeptide(L)'
;MAKPVSTCKTCPRLTVYSEENFRGLRRVYRGNLGMPDIDVILTGIESLKFFSTNPNATLVLFDRSRFRDNFVVLRGNRSIRELDDILRRGDVESLIASNQRLTLAQIREIQRTGELPPGYRTITI
;
A
#
# COMPACT_ATOMS: atom_id res chain seq x y z
N MET A 1 26.33 -21.71 -19.14
CA MET A 1 25.57 -21.91 -17.89
C MET A 1 25.35 -20.56 -17.22
N ALA A 2 24.12 -20.06 -17.15
CA ALA A 2 23.81 -18.82 -16.43
C ALA A 2 23.63 -19.13 -14.94
N LYS A 3 24.37 -18.44 -14.06
CA LYS A 3 24.18 -18.53 -12.61
C LYS A 3 22.75 -18.08 -12.26
N PRO A 4 22.01 -18.79 -11.40
CA PRO A 4 20.76 -18.27 -10.88
C PRO A 4 21.10 -17.05 -10.03
N VAL A 5 20.80 -15.85 -10.54
CA VAL A 5 20.85 -14.63 -9.74
C VAL A 5 19.67 -14.73 -8.78
N SER A 6 19.94 -15.20 -7.57
CA SER A 6 19.01 -15.10 -6.44
C SER A 6 18.86 -13.64 -6.05
N THR A 7 18.08 -12.87 -6.82
CA THR A 7 17.60 -11.56 -6.37
C THR A 7 16.62 -11.83 -5.24
N CYS A 8 17.06 -11.77 -3.99
CA CYS A 8 16.17 -11.77 -2.84
C CYS A 8 15.33 -10.48 -2.91
N LYS A 9 14.18 -10.53 -3.58
CA LYS A 9 13.30 -9.38 -3.78
C LYS A 9 12.55 -9.15 -2.47
N THR A 10 12.94 -8.09 -1.74
CA THR A 10 12.19 -7.61 -0.57
C THR A 10 10.72 -7.40 -0.95
N CYS A 11 9.82 -8.09 -0.24
CA CYS A 11 8.36 -8.04 -0.43
C CYS A 11 7.67 -7.39 0.79
N PRO A 12 6.48 -6.77 0.60
CA PRO A 12 5.78 -6.58 -0.67
C PRO A 12 6.52 -5.58 -1.55
N ARG A 13 6.14 -5.53 -2.82
CA ARG A 13 6.49 -4.46 -3.75
C ARG A 13 5.23 -3.69 -4.06
N LEU A 14 5.22 -2.41 -3.71
CA LEU A 14 4.17 -1.46 -4.03
C LEU A 14 4.67 -0.52 -5.11
N THR A 15 4.09 -0.61 -6.30
CA THR A 15 4.33 0.36 -7.37
C THR A 15 3.15 1.33 -7.40
N VAL A 16 3.43 2.62 -7.34
CA VAL A 16 2.42 3.68 -7.38
C VAL A 16 2.64 4.55 -8.62
N TYR A 17 1.56 5.14 -9.09
CA TYR A 17 1.48 5.90 -10.33
C TYR A 17 0.69 7.19 -10.11
N SER A 18 1.13 8.29 -10.72
CA SER A 18 0.46 9.60 -10.61
C SER A 18 -0.76 9.75 -11.52
N GLU A 19 -1.07 8.74 -12.33
CA GLU A 19 -2.24 8.73 -13.21
C GLU A 19 -2.92 7.37 -13.16
N GLU A 20 -4.20 7.35 -13.50
CA GLU A 20 -4.97 6.13 -13.69
C GLU A 20 -4.34 5.21 -14.75
N ASN A 21 -4.75 3.94 -14.69
CA ASN A 21 -4.38 2.90 -15.63
C ASN A 21 -2.85 2.68 -15.69
N PHE A 22 -2.15 2.92 -14.58
CA PHE A 22 -0.71 2.68 -14.40
C PHE A 22 0.18 3.58 -15.28
N ARG A 23 -0.22 4.84 -15.46
CA ARG A 23 0.47 5.83 -16.31
C ARG A 23 1.16 6.91 -15.47
N GLY A 24 1.71 7.92 -16.13
CA GLY A 24 2.38 9.04 -15.48
C GLY A 24 3.67 8.69 -14.75
N LEU A 25 3.98 9.49 -13.73
CA LEU A 25 5.15 9.30 -12.86
C LEU A 25 5.00 8.01 -12.06
N ARG A 26 6.12 7.33 -11.81
CA ARG A 26 6.13 6.03 -11.13
C ARG A 26 7.14 5.98 -10.00
N ARG A 27 6.73 5.46 -8.85
CA ARG A 27 7.63 5.05 -7.74
C ARG A 27 7.41 3.60 -7.34
N VAL A 28 8.47 2.96 -6.88
CA VAL A 28 8.45 1.57 -6.41
C VAL A 28 8.99 1.52 -4.99
N TYR A 29 8.15 1.06 -4.09
CA TYR A 29 8.47 0.83 -2.69
C TYR A 29 8.52 -0.67 -2.39
N ARG A 30 9.39 -1.06 -1.45
CA ARG A 30 9.63 -2.45 -1.09
C ARG A 30 9.61 -2.64 0.43
N GLY A 31 9.18 -3.82 0.87
CA GLY A 31 9.06 -4.13 2.29
C GLY A 31 7.78 -3.57 2.91
N ASN A 32 7.56 -3.91 4.18
CA ASN A 32 6.40 -3.46 4.94
C ASN A 32 6.46 -1.94 5.13
N LEU A 33 5.37 -1.25 4.80
CA LEU A 33 5.31 0.20 4.87
C LEU A 33 3.90 0.72 5.07
N GLY A 34 3.80 1.98 5.47
CA GLY A 34 2.58 2.78 5.40
C GLY A 34 2.87 4.16 4.80
N MET A 35 1.92 4.69 4.05
CA MET A 35 1.90 6.05 3.55
C MET A 35 0.76 6.77 4.28
N PRO A 36 1.05 7.61 5.29
CA PRO A 36 0.03 8.30 6.06
C PRO A 36 -0.64 9.42 5.26
N ASP A 37 -0.08 9.82 4.13
CA ASP A 37 -0.64 10.82 3.22
C ASP A 37 -0.13 10.45 1.83
N ILE A 38 -1.04 10.11 0.90
CA ILE A 38 -0.65 9.73 -0.46
C ILE A 38 -0.57 10.94 -1.40
N ASP A 39 -1.20 12.06 -1.08
CA ASP A 39 -1.26 13.25 -1.93
C ASP A 39 0.11 13.94 -2.01
N VAL A 40 0.89 13.84 -0.93
CA VAL A 40 2.28 14.32 -0.91
C VAL A 40 3.23 13.44 -1.74
N ILE A 41 2.78 12.26 -2.18
CA ILE A 41 3.57 11.34 -3.00
C ILE A 41 3.17 11.51 -4.46
N LEU A 42 4.13 11.82 -5.33
CA LEU A 42 3.88 11.95 -6.77
C LEU A 42 2.78 12.95 -7.15
N THR A 43 2.54 13.97 -6.30
CA THR A 43 1.44 14.95 -6.44
C THR A 43 0.04 14.32 -6.44
N GLY A 44 -0.12 13.14 -5.82
CA GLY A 44 -1.31 12.31 -5.90
C GLY A 44 -0.98 10.94 -6.47
N ILE A 45 -1.50 9.90 -5.84
CA ILE A 45 -1.43 8.54 -6.38
C ILE A 45 -2.82 8.19 -6.89
N GLU A 46 -2.90 7.87 -8.18
CA GLU A 46 -4.17 7.59 -8.87
C GLU A 46 -4.35 6.09 -9.16
N SER A 47 -3.25 5.35 -9.27
CA SER A 47 -3.28 3.90 -9.48
C SER A 47 -2.08 3.18 -8.87
N LEU A 48 -2.24 1.89 -8.57
CA LEU A 48 -1.17 1.11 -7.93
C LEU A 48 -1.16 -0.37 -8.29
N LYS A 49 0.01 -0.98 -8.13
CA LYS A 49 0.22 -2.43 -8.19
C LYS A 49 0.88 -2.89 -6.89
N PHE A 50 0.18 -3.75 -6.17
CA PHE A 50 0.65 -4.41 -4.96
C PHE A 50 0.98 -5.87 -5.26
N PHE A 51 2.24 -6.23 -5.04
CA PHE A 51 2.75 -7.58 -5.30
C PHE A 51 3.48 -8.14 -4.09
N SER A 52 3.22 -9.41 -3.77
CA SER A 52 3.97 -10.22 -2.82
C SER A 52 4.00 -11.68 -3.27
N THR A 53 5.03 -12.41 -2.84
CA THR A 53 5.07 -13.87 -2.91
C THR A 53 4.25 -14.54 -1.81
N ASN A 54 3.88 -13.81 -0.75
CA ASN A 54 2.98 -14.31 0.29
C ASN A 54 1.52 -14.10 -0.14
N PRO A 55 0.72 -15.18 -0.32
CA PRO A 55 -0.68 -15.06 -0.70
C PRO A 55 -1.54 -14.33 0.36
N ASN A 56 -1.06 -14.29 1.60
CA ASN A 56 -1.73 -13.61 2.72
C ASN A 56 -1.25 -12.18 2.95
N ALA A 57 -0.41 -11.63 2.06
CA ALA A 57 -0.01 -10.22 2.10
C ALA A 57 -1.24 -9.31 2.10
N THR A 58 -1.14 -8.16 2.76
CA THR A 58 -2.27 -7.27 3.00
C THR A 58 -1.99 -5.88 2.46
N LEU A 59 -2.91 -5.38 1.66
CA LEU A 59 -3.02 -3.95 1.35
C LEU A 59 -4.24 -3.41 2.08
N VAL A 60 -4.07 -2.33 2.82
CA VAL A 60 -5.16 -1.60 3.48
C VAL A 60 -5.19 -0.20 2.90
N LEU A 61 -6.37 0.25 2.50
CA LEU A 61 -6.64 1.57 1.94
C LEU A 61 -7.62 2.27 2.87
N PHE A 62 -7.32 3.50 3.25
CA PHE A 62 -8.13 4.31 4.15
C PHE A 62 -8.66 5.53 3.40
N ASP A 63 -9.89 5.93 3.71
CA ASP A 63 -10.52 7.14 3.16
C ASP A 63 -9.98 8.44 3.80
N ARG A 64 -9.16 8.33 4.85
CA ARG A 64 -8.58 9.47 5.54
C ARG A 64 -7.09 9.33 5.80
N SER A 65 -6.40 10.47 5.75
CA SER A 65 -5.00 10.62 6.11
C SER A 65 -4.70 10.06 7.50
N ARG A 66 -3.45 9.65 7.71
CA ARG A 66 -2.89 9.06 8.95
C ARG A 66 -3.62 7.79 9.39
N PHE A 67 -4.03 6.97 8.42
CA PHE A 67 -4.68 5.67 8.62
C PHE A 67 -6.02 5.78 9.37
N ARG A 68 -6.80 6.83 9.12
CA ARG A 68 -8.03 7.11 9.87
C ARG A 68 -9.28 6.68 9.09
N ASP A 69 -10.39 6.67 9.82
CA ASP A 69 -11.75 6.48 9.28
C ASP A 69 -11.89 5.20 8.42
N ASN A 70 -12.81 5.12 7.46
CA ASN A 70 -13.16 3.85 6.84
C ASN A 70 -11.99 3.25 6.07
N PHE A 71 -11.94 1.91 6.04
CA PHE A 71 -10.89 1.21 5.33
C PHE A 71 -11.40 -0.01 4.58
N VAL A 72 -10.72 -0.30 3.47
CA VAL A 72 -10.87 -1.53 2.70
C VAL A 72 -9.62 -2.39 2.86
N VAL A 73 -9.83 -3.69 3.06
CA VAL A 73 -8.74 -4.66 3.22
C VAL A 73 -8.69 -5.59 2.02
N LEU A 74 -7.57 -5.57 1.31
CA LEU A 74 -7.33 -6.40 0.14
C LEU A 74 -6.22 -7.42 0.44
N ARG A 75 -6.45 -8.68 0.04
CA ARG A 75 -5.54 -9.80 0.32
C ARG A 75 -4.86 -10.31 -0.95
N GLY A 76 -3.56 -10.62 -0.83
CA GLY A 76 -2.75 -11.07 -1.95
C GLY A 76 -2.50 -9.97 -2.98
N ASN A 77 -2.07 -10.37 -4.17
CA ASN A 77 -1.70 -9.43 -5.23
C ASN A 77 -2.91 -8.63 -5.72
N ARG A 78 -2.70 -7.33 -5.95
CA ARG A 78 -3.74 -6.41 -6.44
C ARG A 78 -3.16 -5.45 -7.45
N SER A 79 -3.94 -5.19 -8.50
CA SER A 79 -3.69 -4.10 -9.45
C SER A 79 -4.95 -3.27 -9.47
N ILE A 80 -4.82 -2.01 -9.05
CA ILE A 80 -5.92 -1.06 -8.92
C ILE A 80 -5.66 0.02 -9.96
N ARG A 81 -6.52 0.07 -10.98
CA ARG A 81 -6.35 0.97 -12.13
C ARG A 81 -6.76 2.41 -11.81
N GLU A 82 -7.61 2.58 -10.80
CA GLU A 82 -8.25 3.83 -10.41
C GLU A 82 -8.58 3.64 -8.92
N LEU A 83 -8.04 4.51 -8.06
CA LEU A 83 -8.16 4.36 -6.61
C LEU A 83 -9.54 4.77 -6.09
N ASP A 84 -10.14 5.77 -6.72
CA ASP A 84 -11.44 6.34 -6.35
C ASP A 84 -12.58 5.30 -6.46
N ASP A 85 -12.43 4.34 -7.38
CA ASP A 85 -13.34 3.21 -7.57
C ASP A 85 -13.36 2.20 -6.40
N ILE A 86 -12.35 2.24 -5.52
CA ILE A 86 -12.19 1.21 -4.49
C ILE A 86 -13.02 1.50 -3.24
N LEU A 87 -13.19 2.77 -2.89
CA LEU A 87 -13.95 3.18 -1.72
C LEU A 87 -15.38 3.51 -2.14
N ARG A 88 -16.36 3.01 -1.39
CA ARG A 88 -17.78 3.32 -1.66
C ARG A 88 -18.12 4.80 -1.45
N ARG A 89 -17.26 5.53 -0.73
CA ARG A 89 -17.37 6.95 -0.41
C ARG A 89 -15.97 7.51 -0.18
N GLY A 90 -15.64 8.61 -0.86
CA GLY A 90 -14.38 9.33 -0.68
C GLY A 90 -13.20 8.70 -1.42
N ASP A 91 -12.08 9.42 -1.38
CA ASP A 91 -10.85 9.06 -2.07
C ASP A 91 -9.91 8.33 -1.11
N VAL A 92 -8.97 7.54 -1.64
CA VAL A 92 -7.95 6.93 -0.78
C VAL A 92 -6.99 8.04 -0.34
N GLU A 93 -6.90 8.31 0.95
CA GLU A 93 -5.98 9.34 1.46
C GLU A 93 -4.72 8.73 2.13
N SER A 94 -4.80 7.48 2.60
CA SER A 94 -3.65 6.79 3.20
C SER A 94 -3.69 5.27 3.00
N LEU A 95 -2.53 4.61 3.09
CA LEU A 95 -2.45 3.16 2.86
C LEU A 95 -1.39 2.44 3.68
N ILE A 96 -1.57 1.13 3.83
CA ILE A 96 -0.60 0.21 4.45
C ILE A 96 -0.35 -0.98 3.52
N ALA A 97 0.92 -1.27 3.24
CA ALA A 97 1.35 -2.41 2.45
C ALA A 97 2.16 -3.38 3.34
N SER A 98 1.64 -4.60 3.51
CA SER A 98 2.21 -5.61 4.41
C SER A 98 2.48 -6.93 3.68
N ASN A 99 3.64 -7.52 3.94
CA ASN A 99 4.00 -8.85 3.45
C ASN A 99 3.29 -9.97 4.23
N GLN A 100 2.59 -9.62 5.31
CA GLN A 100 1.92 -10.54 6.21
C GLN A 100 0.42 -10.23 6.27
N ARG A 101 -0.31 -11.11 6.95
CA ARG A 101 -1.72 -10.89 7.23
C ARG A 101 -1.86 -9.89 8.38
N LEU A 102 -2.37 -8.70 8.09
CA LEU A 102 -2.88 -7.80 9.14
C LEU A 102 -4.31 -8.19 9.50
N THR A 103 -4.56 -8.50 10.77
CA THR A 103 -5.92 -8.77 11.26
C THR A 103 -6.73 -7.48 11.37
N LEU A 104 -8.06 -7.60 11.42
CA LEU A 104 -8.91 -6.42 11.62
C LEU A 104 -8.63 -5.72 12.96
N ALA A 105 -8.28 -6.48 14.00
CA ALA A 105 -7.89 -5.91 15.29
C ALA A 105 -6.59 -5.10 15.18
N GLN A 106 -5.58 -5.61 14.48
CA GLN A 106 -4.34 -4.86 14.23
C GLN A 106 -4.58 -3.61 13.39
N ILE A 107 -5.43 -3.70 12.36
CA ILE A 107 -5.77 -2.54 11.52
C ILE A 107 -6.49 -1.47 12.33
N ARG A 108 -7.44 -1.86 13.19
CA ARG A 108 -8.14 -0.93 14.09
C ARG A 108 -7.21 -0.33 15.14
N GLU A 109 -6.21 -1.08 15.59
CA GLU A 109 -5.21 -0.52 16.50
C GLU A 109 -4.36 0.54 15.80
N ILE A 110 -3.88 0.27 14.58
CA ILE A 110 -3.19 1.27 13.76
C ILE A 110 -4.11 2.47 13.48
N GLN A 111 -5.39 2.23 13.21
CA GLN A 111 -6.38 3.28 12.98
C GLN A 111 -6.60 4.15 14.23
N ARG A 112 -6.49 3.57 15.43
CA ARG A 112 -6.64 4.25 16.71
C ARG A 112 -5.39 5.06 17.06
N THR A 113 -4.20 4.49 16.90
CA THR A 113 -2.93 5.10 17.32
C THR A 113 -2.26 5.93 16.24
N GLY A 114 -2.46 5.58 14.97
CA GLY A 114 -1.65 6.06 13.83
C GLY A 114 -0.28 5.39 13.74
N GLU A 115 0.03 4.44 14.62
CA GLU A 115 1.35 3.81 14.73
C GLU A 115 1.40 2.50 13.95
N LEU A 116 2.42 2.36 13.11
CA LEU A 116 2.64 1.13 12.36
C LEU A 116 3.34 0.07 13.22
N PRO A 117 3.13 -1.24 12.95
CA PRO A 117 3.82 -2.29 13.68
C PRO A 117 5.35 -2.20 13.53
N PRO A 118 6.13 -2.76 14.47
CA PRO A 118 7.58 -2.82 14.34
C PRO A 118 8.04 -3.41 13.00
N GLY A 119 9.06 -2.80 12.39
CA GLY A 119 9.60 -3.21 11.09
C GLY A 119 8.86 -2.66 9.87
N TYR A 120 7.81 -1.85 10.07
CA TYR A 120 7.18 -1.08 9.00
C TYR A 120 7.88 0.26 8.85
N ARG A 121 8.02 0.71 7.61
CA ARG A 121 8.55 2.05 7.31
C ARG A 121 7.41 3.00 7.02
N THR A 122 7.45 4.17 7.63
CA THR A 122 6.57 5.28 7.23
C THR A 122 7.19 5.98 6.03
N ILE A 123 6.42 6.16 4.97
CA ILE A 123 6.83 6.88 3.77
C ILE A 123 6.20 8.26 3.82
N THR A 124 7.03 9.28 3.98
CA THR A 124 6.67 10.68 3.85
C THR A 124 7.59 11.33 2.83
N ILE A 125 7.31 12.59 2.48
CA ILE A 125 8.29 13.46 1.80
C ILE A 125 9.47 13.81 2.72
#